data_AF-A0A9K3GMV5-F1
#
_entry.id   AF-A0A9K3GMV5-F1
#
_cell.length_a   1.000
_cell.length_b   1.000
_cell.length_c   1.000
_cell.angle_alpha   90.00
_cell.angle_beta   90.00
_cell.angle_gamma   90.00
#
_symmetry.space_group_name_H-M   'P 1'
#
loop_
_entity.id
_entity.type
_entity.pdbx_description
1 polymer ?
#
loop_
_entity_poly.entity_id
_entity_poly.type
_entity_poly.pdbx_seq_one_letter_code
_entity_poly.pdbx_strand_id
1 'polypeptide(L)'
;MTRFDGDLANLSRFCKKDPVAYVEEFEAQLVKFTNLVEVFKHSPNQPCEDLIGVSQFLASLVTQYRAQLAHFADDVIALLEEHAATMDASLRLQLVKCLISLRVRDEVEPLKLLPLFFRLLRIHDKPLRATVFGHVITDIVQSNKKRKQPKVNARLQAFLAQQIAGDVYISAKKAMGVLTELYR
;
A
#
# COMPACT_ATOMS: atom_id res chain seq x y z
N MET A 1 -7.33 -20.51 -23.24
CA MET A 1 -6.73 -19.18 -23.48
C MET A 1 -7.86 -18.21 -23.74
N THR A 2 -8.39 -17.66 -22.66
CA THR A 2 -9.50 -16.69 -22.67
C THR A 2 -8.98 -15.32 -23.11
N ARG A 3 -9.86 -14.54 -23.74
CA ARG A 3 -9.60 -13.43 -24.67
C ARG A 3 -8.88 -12.18 -24.10
N PHE A 4 -8.35 -12.25 -22.87
CA PHE A 4 -7.89 -11.08 -22.09
C PHE A 4 -6.52 -11.21 -21.40
N ASP A 5 -5.78 -12.31 -21.58
CA ASP A 5 -4.52 -12.59 -20.88
C ASP A 5 -3.36 -11.60 -21.16
N GLY A 6 -3.56 -10.53 -21.93
CA GLY A 6 -2.50 -9.59 -22.35
C GLY A 6 -2.69 -8.12 -21.97
N ASP A 7 -3.85 -7.68 -21.48
CA ASP A 7 -4.09 -6.24 -21.27
C ASP A 7 -4.94 -5.93 -20.02
N LEU A 8 -4.28 -6.04 -18.86
CA LEU A 8 -4.87 -5.66 -17.57
C LEU A 8 -5.35 -4.21 -17.53
N ALA A 9 -4.74 -3.31 -18.33
CA ALA A 9 -5.15 -1.91 -18.38
C ALA A 9 -6.51 -1.76 -19.07
N ASN A 10 -6.72 -2.44 -20.20
CA ASN A 10 -8.02 -2.48 -20.87
C ASN A 10 -9.07 -3.21 -20.03
N LEU A 11 -8.72 -4.33 -19.40
CA LEU A 11 -9.65 -5.02 -18.49
C LEU A 11 -10.06 -4.11 -17.32
N SER A 12 -9.13 -3.40 -16.69
CA SER A 12 -9.45 -2.44 -15.61
C SER A 12 -10.45 -1.39 -16.10
N ARG A 13 -10.27 -0.88 -17.32
CA ARG A 13 -11.19 0.09 -17.92
C ARG A 13 -12.59 -0.50 -18.14
N PHE A 14 -12.70 -1.75 -18.60
CA PHE A 14 -13.99 -2.42 -18.78
C PHE A 14 -14.68 -2.70 -17.47
N CYS A 15 -13.97 -3.27 -16.49
CA CYS A 15 -14.47 -3.48 -15.14
C CYS A 15 -14.94 -2.19 -14.47
N LYS A 16 -14.30 -1.04 -14.74
CA LYS A 16 -14.75 0.27 -14.24
C LYS A 16 -16.04 0.76 -14.89
N LYS A 17 -16.26 0.41 -16.16
CA LYS A 17 -17.41 0.85 -16.95
C LYS A 17 -18.65 0.02 -16.63
N ASP A 18 -18.49 -1.29 -16.49
CA ASP A 18 -19.58 -2.22 -16.21
C ASP A 18 -19.09 -3.32 -15.24
N PRO A 19 -19.12 -3.06 -13.91
CA PRO A 19 -18.60 -4.01 -12.94
C PRO A 19 -19.34 -5.35 -12.90
N VAL A 20 -20.62 -5.37 -13.29
CA VAL A 20 -21.44 -6.59 -13.24
C VAL A 20 -21.11 -7.50 -14.40
N ALA A 21 -20.92 -6.94 -15.61
CA ALA A 21 -20.64 -7.73 -16.80
C ALA A 21 -19.24 -8.37 -16.80
N TYR A 22 -18.28 -7.82 -16.05
CA TYR A 22 -16.88 -8.27 -16.02
C TYR A 22 -16.46 -8.88 -14.67
N VAL A 23 -17.44 -9.36 -13.89
CA VAL A 23 -17.17 -9.92 -12.55
C VAL A 23 -16.35 -11.20 -12.63
N GLU A 24 -16.59 -12.06 -13.64
CA GLU A 24 -15.87 -13.32 -13.81
C GLU A 24 -14.39 -13.07 -14.15
N GLU A 25 -14.10 -12.13 -15.06
CA GLU A 25 -12.72 -11.77 -15.39
C GLU A 25 -12.00 -11.10 -14.22
N PHE A 26 -12.72 -10.27 -13.44
CA PHE A 26 -12.19 -9.70 -12.20
C PHE A 26 -11.85 -10.80 -11.19
N GLU A 27 -12.76 -11.74 -10.94
CA GLU A 27 -12.56 -12.85 -10.00
C GLU A 27 -11.40 -13.76 -10.44
N ALA A 28 -11.25 -13.99 -11.75
CA ALA A 28 -10.10 -14.72 -12.28
C ALA A 28 -8.77 -14.02 -11.94
N GLN A 29 -8.71 -12.68 -12.02
CA GLN A 29 -7.51 -11.93 -11.61
C GLN A 29 -7.31 -11.93 -10.09
N LEU A 30 -8.38 -11.93 -9.30
CA LEU A 30 -8.28 -12.04 -7.84
C LEU A 30 -7.72 -13.41 -7.43
N VAL A 31 -8.18 -14.49 -8.06
CA VAL A 31 -7.61 -15.84 -7.86
C VAL A 31 -6.15 -15.89 -8.31
N LYS A 32 -5.81 -15.27 -9.45
CA LYS A 32 -4.42 -15.15 -9.91
C LYS A 32 -3.55 -14.43 -8.88
N PHE A 33 -4.04 -13.36 -8.26
CA PHE A 33 -3.33 -12.66 -7.18
C PHE A 33 -3.03 -13.59 -6.01
N THR A 34 -4.03 -14.30 -5.49
CA THR A 34 -3.86 -15.22 -4.36
C THR A 34 -2.81 -16.30 -4.68
N ASN A 35 -2.89 -16.89 -5.87
CA ASN A 35 -1.93 -17.91 -6.30
C ASN A 35 -0.49 -17.36 -6.42
N LEU A 36 -0.34 -16.15 -6.99
CA LEU A 36 0.96 -15.50 -7.12
C LEU A 36 1.57 -15.13 -5.76
N VAL A 37 0.74 -14.72 -4.79
CA VAL A 37 1.19 -14.45 -3.42
C VAL A 37 1.72 -15.74 -2.78
N GLU A 38 1.01 -16.85 -2.92
CA GLU A 38 1.48 -18.13 -2.39
C GLU A 38 2.79 -18.57 -3.05
N VAL A 39 2.91 -18.47 -4.38
CA VAL A 39 4.18 -18.76 -5.07
C VAL A 39 5.30 -17.83 -4.60
N PHE A 40 5.03 -16.53 -4.45
CA PHE A 40 6.01 -15.55 -3.98
C PHE A 40 6.54 -15.90 -2.59
N LYS A 41 5.69 -16.36 -1.66
CA LYS A 41 6.12 -16.74 -0.30
C LYS A 41 7.19 -17.84 -0.28
N HIS A 42 7.23 -18.70 -1.30
CA HIS A 42 8.26 -19.73 -1.43
C HIS A 42 9.61 -19.19 -1.92
N SER A 43 9.60 -18.12 -2.72
CA SER A 43 10.79 -17.51 -3.34
C SER A 43 10.71 -15.97 -3.32
N PRO A 44 10.78 -15.31 -2.14
CA PRO A 44 10.46 -13.89 -2.01
C PRO A 44 11.50 -12.96 -2.63
N ASN A 45 12.68 -13.46 -3.00
CA ASN A 45 13.77 -12.67 -3.57
C ASN A 45 13.72 -12.55 -5.11
N GLN A 46 12.77 -13.24 -5.76
CA GLN A 46 12.64 -13.18 -7.21
C GLN A 46 11.71 -12.04 -7.64
N PRO A 47 12.02 -11.35 -8.76
CA PRO A 47 11.11 -10.39 -9.34
C PRO A 47 9.83 -11.10 -9.82
N CYS A 48 8.67 -10.49 -9.58
CA CYS A 48 7.37 -11.04 -9.97
C CYS A 48 6.53 -9.96 -10.64
N GLU A 49 6.77 -9.76 -11.94
CA GLU A 49 6.06 -8.75 -12.76
C GLU A 49 4.55 -9.04 -12.85
N ASP A 50 4.15 -10.31 -12.90
CA ASP A 50 2.74 -10.69 -12.85
C ASP A 50 2.06 -10.21 -11.56
N LEU A 51 2.72 -10.37 -10.40
CA LEU A 51 2.17 -9.92 -9.13
C LEU A 51 2.08 -8.39 -9.07
N ILE A 52 3.05 -7.68 -9.66
CA ILE A 52 2.98 -6.22 -9.82
C ILE A 52 1.73 -5.85 -10.63
N GLY A 53 1.59 -6.43 -11.82
CA GLY A 53 0.49 -6.10 -12.74
C GLY A 53 -0.88 -6.37 -12.13
N VAL A 54 -1.06 -7.54 -11.52
CA VAL A 54 -2.34 -7.91 -10.89
C VAL A 54 -2.60 -7.05 -9.65
N SER A 55 -1.60 -6.76 -8.81
CA SER A 55 -1.78 -5.89 -7.65
C SER A 55 -2.22 -4.48 -8.05
N GLN A 56 -1.63 -3.91 -9.11
CA GLN A 56 -2.03 -2.62 -9.65
C GLN A 56 -3.45 -2.66 -10.23
N PHE A 57 -3.79 -3.73 -10.94
CA PHE A 57 -5.14 -3.96 -11.45
C PHE A 57 -6.18 -3.97 -10.33
N LEU A 58 -5.99 -4.80 -9.29
CA LEU A 58 -6.90 -4.90 -8.15
C LEU A 58 -6.99 -3.58 -7.37
N ALA A 59 -5.85 -2.94 -7.11
CA ALA A 59 -5.81 -1.65 -6.45
C ALA A 59 -6.57 -0.57 -7.22
N SER A 60 -6.64 -0.66 -8.56
CA SER A 60 -7.38 0.27 -9.41
C SER A 60 -8.91 0.07 -9.39
N LEU A 61 -9.37 -1.09 -8.92
CA LEU A 61 -10.77 -1.54 -8.93
C LEU A 61 -11.40 -1.63 -7.53
N VAL A 62 -10.66 -1.29 -6.48
CA VAL A 62 -11.11 -1.34 -5.08
C VAL A 62 -12.46 -0.65 -4.86
N THR A 63 -12.73 0.46 -5.55
CA THR A 63 -13.99 1.21 -5.41
C THR A 63 -15.19 0.51 -6.07
N GLN A 64 -14.96 -0.28 -7.11
CA GLN A 64 -16.00 -0.98 -7.88
C GLN A 64 -16.35 -2.32 -7.25
N TYR A 65 -15.37 -3.01 -6.65
CA TYR A 65 -15.53 -4.34 -6.06
C TYR A 65 -15.17 -4.35 -4.57
N ARG A 66 -15.75 -3.42 -3.79
CA ARG A 66 -15.43 -3.22 -2.37
C ARG A 66 -15.61 -4.47 -1.51
N ALA A 67 -16.66 -5.25 -1.78
CA ALA A 67 -16.95 -6.45 -1.00
C ALA A 67 -15.88 -7.53 -1.24
N GLN A 68 -15.52 -7.77 -2.50
CA GLN A 68 -14.52 -8.75 -2.89
C GLN A 68 -13.10 -8.33 -2.49
N LEU A 69 -12.81 -7.02 -2.47
CA LEU A 69 -11.49 -6.46 -2.14
C LEU A 69 -11.37 -5.98 -0.69
N ALA A 70 -12.30 -6.36 0.19
CA ALA A 70 -12.28 -5.94 1.60
C ALA A 70 -10.98 -6.31 2.33
N HIS A 71 -10.39 -7.46 1.97
CA HIS A 71 -9.16 -7.98 2.59
C HIS A 71 -7.88 -7.64 1.82
N PHE A 72 -8.00 -7.11 0.60
CA PHE A 72 -6.85 -6.90 -0.29
C PHE A 72 -5.78 -5.99 0.34
N ALA A 73 -6.19 -4.91 1.02
CA ALA A 73 -5.25 -4.03 1.73
C ALA A 73 -4.48 -4.79 2.83
N ASP A 74 -5.16 -5.67 3.55
CA ASP A 74 -4.61 -6.40 4.69
C ASP A 74 -3.65 -7.50 4.22
N ASP A 75 -3.97 -8.16 3.12
CA ASP A 75 -3.09 -9.13 2.47
C ASP A 75 -1.79 -8.46 2.00
N VAL A 76 -1.88 -7.29 1.36
CA VAL A 76 -0.70 -6.54 0.91
C VAL A 76 0.11 -5.99 2.09
N ILE A 77 -0.56 -5.56 3.16
CA ILE A 77 0.12 -5.15 4.41
C ILE A 77 0.90 -6.34 4.97
N ALA A 78 0.24 -7.48 5.19
CA ALA A 78 0.87 -8.68 5.75
C ALA A 78 2.09 -9.13 4.90
N LEU A 79 1.94 -9.14 3.58
CA LEU A 79 3.00 -9.48 2.64
C LEU A 79 4.23 -8.57 2.79
N LEU A 80 4.02 -7.25 2.90
CA LEU A 80 5.10 -6.29 3.11
C LEU A 80 5.70 -6.37 4.52
N GLU A 81 4.88 -6.64 5.54
CA GLU A 81 5.37 -6.79 6.91
C GLU A 81 6.31 -7.99 7.07
N GLU A 82 5.99 -9.09 6.41
CA GLU A 82 6.76 -10.34 6.50
C GLU A 82 7.98 -10.34 5.58
N HIS A 83 7.83 -9.89 4.33
CA HIS A 83 8.85 -10.11 3.31
C HIS A 83 9.53 -8.86 2.77
N ALA A 84 9.19 -7.64 3.19
CA ALA A 84 9.73 -6.43 2.55
C ALA A 84 11.26 -6.38 2.51
N ALA A 85 11.98 -6.92 3.50
CA ALA A 85 13.44 -6.90 3.50
C ALA A 85 14.08 -7.78 2.41
N THR A 86 13.45 -8.91 2.07
CA THR A 86 13.94 -9.87 1.07
C THR A 86 13.29 -9.71 -0.30
N MET A 87 12.15 -9.02 -0.36
CA MET A 87 11.39 -8.73 -1.57
C MET A 87 12.21 -7.91 -2.58
N ASP A 88 12.04 -8.17 -3.87
CA ASP A 88 12.58 -7.31 -4.92
C ASP A 88 12.13 -5.84 -4.76
N ALA A 89 13.03 -4.90 -5.08
CA ALA A 89 12.80 -3.48 -4.88
C ALA A 89 11.67 -2.92 -5.76
N SER A 90 11.51 -3.42 -6.98
CA SER A 90 10.43 -3.01 -7.89
C SER A 90 9.09 -3.45 -7.32
N LEU A 91 8.95 -4.74 -7.01
CA LEU A 91 7.71 -5.29 -6.43
C LEU A 91 7.32 -4.57 -5.13
N ARG A 92 8.29 -4.40 -4.21
CA ARG A 92 8.08 -3.70 -2.94
C ARG A 92 7.55 -2.28 -3.14
N LEU A 93 8.18 -1.52 -4.04
CA LEU A 93 7.74 -0.15 -4.33
C LEU A 93 6.33 -0.12 -4.94
N GLN A 94 5.99 -1.08 -5.80
CA GLN A 94 4.68 -1.13 -6.45
C GLN A 94 3.57 -1.51 -5.48
N LEU A 95 3.80 -2.47 -4.58
CA LEU A 95 2.84 -2.80 -3.52
C LEU A 95 2.58 -1.60 -2.59
N VAL A 96 3.63 -0.85 -2.25
CA VAL A 96 3.49 0.37 -1.45
C VAL A 96 2.70 1.44 -2.18
N LYS A 97 2.93 1.63 -3.50
CA LYS A 97 2.11 2.52 -4.33
C LYS A 97 0.64 2.08 -4.38
N CYS A 98 0.38 0.77 -4.40
CA CYS A 98 -0.98 0.25 -4.32
C CYS A 98 -1.64 0.68 -3.01
N LEU A 99 -1.01 0.42 -1.86
CA LEU A 99 -1.53 0.84 -0.54
C LEU A 99 -1.76 2.36 -0.45
N ILE A 100 -0.81 3.16 -0.96
CA ILE A 100 -0.96 4.62 -1.04
C ILE A 100 -2.19 4.99 -1.87
N SER A 101 -2.41 4.34 -3.02
CA SER A 101 -3.57 4.63 -3.87
C SER A 101 -4.90 4.28 -3.19
N LEU A 102 -4.94 3.20 -2.41
CA LEU A 102 -6.09 2.84 -1.59
C LEU A 102 -6.35 3.89 -0.51
N ARG A 103 -5.29 4.37 0.16
CA ARG A 103 -5.38 5.42 1.17
C ARG A 103 -5.91 6.74 0.61
N VAL A 104 -5.43 7.15 -0.57
CA VAL A 104 -5.89 8.38 -1.25
C VAL A 104 -7.39 8.32 -1.59
N ARG A 105 -7.94 7.13 -1.83
CA ARG A 105 -9.37 6.89 -2.05
C ARG A 105 -10.18 6.69 -0.77
N ASP A 106 -9.57 6.88 0.41
CA ASP A 106 -10.16 6.65 1.73
C ASP A 106 -10.66 5.22 1.97
N GLU A 107 -10.10 4.22 1.25
CA GLU A 107 -10.42 2.79 1.43
C GLU A 107 -9.56 2.14 2.54
N VAL A 108 -8.58 2.87 3.09
CA VAL A 108 -7.74 2.43 4.23
C VAL A 108 -7.63 3.55 5.26
N GLU A 109 -7.75 3.22 6.54
CA GLU A 109 -7.59 4.17 7.65
C GLU A 109 -6.14 4.65 7.77
N PRO A 110 -5.87 5.96 7.98
CA PRO A 110 -4.51 6.48 8.01
C PRO A 110 -3.63 5.84 9.10
N LEU A 111 -4.20 5.58 10.27
CA LEU A 111 -3.44 5.00 11.39
C LEU A 111 -3.03 3.53 11.13
N LYS A 112 -3.71 2.82 10.23
CA LYS A 112 -3.42 1.42 9.91
C LYS A 112 -2.08 1.26 9.18
N LEU A 113 -1.71 2.22 8.34
CA LEU A 113 -0.50 2.14 7.51
C LEU A 113 0.76 2.68 8.19
N LEU A 114 0.64 3.53 9.22
CA LEU A 114 1.77 4.17 9.88
C LEU A 114 2.83 3.18 10.42
N PRO A 115 2.45 2.09 11.14
CA PRO A 115 3.44 1.13 11.63
C PRO A 115 4.21 0.43 10.51
N LEU A 116 3.53 0.08 9.41
CA LEU A 116 4.18 -0.51 8.23
C LEU A 116 5.12 0.51 7.57
N PHE A 117 4.66 1.73 7.31
CA PHE A 117 5.47 2.76 6.66
C PHE A 117 6.75 3.09 7.44
N PHE A 118 6.68 3.19 8.77
CA PHE A 118 7.87 3.40 9.59
C PHE A 118 8.84 2.21 9.58
N ARG A 119 8.33 0.97 9.49
CA ARG A 119 9.19 -0.20 9.24
C ARG A 119 9.89 -0.11 7.88
N LEU A 120 9.15 0.22 6.82
CA LEU A 120 9.70 0.36 5.46
C LEU A 120 10.74 1.49 5.37
N LEU A 121 10.61 2.55 6.17
CA LEU A 121 11.60 3.64 6.22
C LEU A 121 12.99 3.20 6.71
N ARG A 122 13.09 2.02 7.35
CA ARG A 122 14.36 1.45 7.82
C ARG A 122 15.11 0.68 6.73
N ILE A 123 14.44 0.31 5.64
CA ILE A 123 15.05 -0.45 4.54
C ILE A 123 15.99 0.46 3.74
N HIS A 124 17.13 -0.09 3.30
CA HIS A 124 18.13 0.61 2.49
C HIS A 124 17.70 0.77 1.02
N ASP A 125 16.54 1.36 0.80
CA ASP A 125 15.93 1.58 -0.50
C ASP A 125 15.57 3.06 -0.65
N LYS A 126 16.32 3.79 -1.49
CA LYS A 126 16.16 5.25 -1.60
C LYS A 126 14.83 5.65 -2.26
N PRO A 127 14.43 5.08 -3.41
CA PRO A 127 13.11 5.33 -4.00
C PRO A 127 11.96 5.05 -3.04
N LEU A 128 11.96 3.87 -2.40
CA LEU A 128 10.92 3.50 -1.44
C LEU A 128 10.80 4.51 -0.31
N ARG A 129 11.92 4.85 0.33
CA ARG A 129 11.93 5.78 1.47
C ARG A 129 11.42 7.17 1.09
N ALA A 130 11.75 7.65 -0.11
CA ALA A 130 11.26 8.94 -0.60
C ALA A 130 9.74 8.90 -0.81
N THR A 131 9.22 7.85 -1.46
CA THR A 131 7.78 7.66 -1.68
C THR A 131 7.00 7.56 -0.38
N VAL A 132 7.45 6.71 0.56
CA VAL A 132 6.78 6.52 1.86
C VAL A 132 6.79 7.80 2.68
N PHE A 133 7.96 8.45 2.81
CA PHE A 133 8.08 9.67 3.62
C PHE A 133 7.22 10.81 3.08
N GLY A 134 7.25 11.04 1.76
CA GLY A 134 6.44 12.08 1.12
C GLY A 134 4.93 11.81 1.26
N HIS A 135 4.51 10.55 1.17
CA HIS A 135 3.11 10.19 1.38
C HIS A 135 2.68 10.37 2.84
N VAL A 136 3.47 9.94 3.82
CA VAL A 136 3.13 10.11 5.26
C VAL A 136 2.85 11.58 5.59
N ILE A 137 3.71 12.50 5.15
CA ILE A 137 3.50 13.94 5.36
C ILE A 137 2.22 14.40 4.67
N THR A 138 2.07 14.05 3.39
CA THR A 138 0.92 14.47 2.58
C THR A 138 -0.40 13.96 3.16
N ASP A 139 -0.46 12.71 3.60
CA ASP A 139 -1.66 12.09 4.17
C ASP A 139 -2.05 12.75 5.50
N ILE A 140 -1.08 13.05 6.37
CA ILE A 140 -1.34 13.75 7.64
C ILE A 140 -1.87 15.17 7.37
N VAL A 141 -1.25 15.91 6.46
CA VAL A 141 -1.68 17.26 6.09
C VAL A 141 -3.08 17.24 5.48
N GLN A 142 -3.35 16.34 4.52
CA GLN A 142 -4.65 16.22 3.87
C GLN A 142 -5.75 15.77 4.84
N SER A 143 -5.45 14.81 5.73
CA SER A 143 -6.37 14.35 6.77
C SER A 143 -6.80 15.50 7.69
N ASN A 144 -5.85 16.35 8.07
CA ASN A 144 -6.11 17.54 8.89
C ASN A 144 -6.86 18.65 8.15
N LYS A 145 -6.64 18.80 6.83
CA LYS A 145 -7.40 19.76 6.00
C LYS A 145 -8.86 19.35 5.82
N LYS A 146 -9.13 18.06 5.54
CA LYS A 146 -10.50 17.55 5.35
C LYS A 146 -11.35 17.70 6.61
N ARG A 147 -10.83 17.22 7.75
CA ARG A 147 -11.51 17.31 9.05
C ARG A 147 -10.49 17.16 10.16
N LYS A 148 -10.35 18.20 11.00
CA LYS A 148 -9.53 18.09 12.23
C LYS A 148 -10.13 16.99 13.11
N GLN A 149 -9.35 15.94 13.36
CA GLN A 149 -9.73 14.82 14.22
C GLN A 149 -8.77 14.77 15.41
N PRO A 150 -9.08 15.47 16.52
CA PRO A 150 -8.17 15.57 17.67
C PRO A 150 -7.71 14.21 18.21
N LYS A 151 -8.59 13.20 18.21
CA LYS A 151 -8.27 11.83 18.62
C LYS A 151 -7.23 11.16 17.70
N VAL A 152 -7.36 11.32 16.39
CA VAL A 152 -6.42 10.76 15.40
C VAL A 152 -5.07 11.47 15.53
N ASN A 153 -5.08 12.79 15.70
CA ASN A 153 -3.86 13.57 15.89
C ASN A 153 -3.15 13.21 17.19
N ALA A 154 -3.87 13.01 18.29
CA ALA A 154 -3.29 12.57 19.55
C ALA A 154 -2.63 11.19 19.42
N ARG A 155 -3.29 10.24 18.71
CA ARG A 155 -2.71 8.92 18.43
C ARG A 155 -1.48 9.00 17.54
N LEU A 156 -1.52 9.84 16.50
CA LEU A 156 -0.37 10.09 15.62
C LEU A 156 0.80 10.68 16.41
N GLN A 157 0.56 11.69 17.25
CA GLN A 157 1.58 12.29 18.10
C GLN A 157 2.19 11.28 19.08
N ALA A 158 1.34 10.48 19.74
CA ALA A 158 1.81 9.41 20.63
C ALA A 158 2.68 8.39 19.87
N PHE A 159 2.26 7.98 18.67
CA PHE A 159 3.04 7.09 17.82
C PHE A 159 4.38 7.70 17.43
N LEU A 160 4.41 8.95 16.95
CA LEU A 160 5.64 9.64 16.58
C LEU A 160 6.58 9.83 17.79
N ALA A 161 6.04 10.19 18.95
CA ALA A 161 6.81 10.30 20.20
C ALA A 161 7.45 8.95 20.58
N GLN A 162 6.72 7.85 20.44
CA GLN A 162 7.26 6.51 20.66
C GLN A 162 8.39 6.18 19.67
N GLN A 163 8.26 6.56 18.40
CA GLN A 163 9.32 6.36 17.41
C GLN A 163 10.58 7.19 17.70
N ILE A 164 10.42 8.37 18.32
CA ILE A 164 11.53 9.24 18.74
C ILE A 164 12.23 8.71 19.99
N ALA A 165 11.45 8.22 20.97
CA ALA A 165 11.96 7.68 22.22
C ALA A 165 12.59 6.27 22.07
N GLY A 166 12.30 5.56 20.98
CA GLY A 166 12.87 4.24 20.71
C GLY A 166 14.34 4.27 20.29
N ASP A 167 15.02 3.14 20.42
CA ASP A 167 16.47 3.01 20.19
C ASP A 167 16.90 3.07 18.71
N VAL A 168 15.93 3.04 17.78
CA VAL A 168 16.23 3.00 16.34
C VAL A 168 16.43 4.42 15.80
N TYR A 169 17.69 4.86 15.73
CA TYR A 169 18.07 6.19 15.24
C TYR A 169 17.40 6.60 13.91
N ILE A 170 17.29 5.66 12.96
CA ILE A 170 16.65 5.95 11.66
C ILE A 170 15.17 6.30 11.84
N SER A 171 14.44 5.54 12.66
CA SER A 171 13.03 5.79 12.95
C SER A 171 12.85 7.12 13.66
N ALA A 172 13.68 7.42 14.67
CA ALA A 172 13.65 8.68 15.41
C ALA A 172 13.92 9.88 14.48
N LYS A 173 14.96 9.80 13.65
CA LYS A 173 15.30 10.85 12.66
C LYS A 173 14.16 11.08 11.67
N LYS A 174 13.49 10.01 11.21
CA LYS A 174 12.35 10.12 10.29
C LYS A 174 11.11 10.68 10.98
N ALA A 175 10.81 10.27 12.21
CA ALA A 175 9.71 10.82 13.01
C ALA A 175 9.90 12.32 13.26
N MET A 176 11.12 12.73 13.64
CA MET A 176 11.48 14.15 13.76
C MET A 176 11.32 14.90 12.44
N GLY A 177 11.76 14.30 11.33
CA GLY A 177 11.56 14.87 10.00
C GLY A 177 10.09 15.09 9.65
N VAL A 178 9.22 14.12 9.97
CA VAL A 178 7.76 14.28 9.80
C VAL A 178 7.25 15.43 10.66
N LEU A 179 7.60 15.49 11.94
CA LEU A 179 7.17 16.59 12.82
C LEU A 179 7.60 17.96 12.28
N THR A 180 8.87 18.11 11.90
CA THR A 180 9.39 19.38 11.34
C THR A 180 8.60 19.84 10.10
N GLU A 181 8.27 18.92 9.19
CA GLU A 181 7.47 19.24 8.00
C GLU A 181 5.99 19.53 8.33
N LEU A 182 5.46 19.01 9.44
CA LEU A 182 4.09 19.32 9.89
C LEU A 182 3.95 20.68 10.58
N TYR A 183 5.05 21.23 11.10
CA TYR A 183 5.08 22.55 11.75
C TYR A 183 5.34 23.71 10.76
N ARG A 184 5.70 23.40 9.51
CA ARG A 184 5.81 24.39 8.42
C ARG A 184 4.44 24.70 7.83
#